data_AF-A0A1S3IH61-F1
#
_entry.id   AF-A0A1S3IH61-F1
#
_cell.length_a   1.000
_cell.length_b   1.000
_cell.length_c   1.000
_cell.angle_alpha   90.00
_cell.angle_beta   90.00
_cell.angle_gamma   90.00
#
_symmetry.space_group_name_H-M   'P 1'
#
loop_
_entity.id
_entity.type
_entity.pdbx_description
1 polymer ?
#
loop_
_entity_poly.entity_id
_entity_poly.type
_entity_poly.pdbx_seq_one_letter_code
_entity_poly.pdbx_strand_id
1 'polypeptide(L)'
;MATVWIAVDRADKTNGCLQILPGSHRAGRIEHVKVGEQTGADPERVELLAKVCPLTYVQLDPGDAMIFHCNLLHRSDQNHSQNRRWAYLVCYNRASNDPVYKHHYANYTPLIKVQNSRIKECGTKTPTEGKLFSHGPKRERDSAIEVLERKA
;
A
#
# COMPACT_ATOMS: atom_id res chain seq x y z
N MET A 1 4.78 -5.45 -12.42
CA MET A 1 4.85 -4.65 -11.17
C MET A 1 4.66 -5.60 -10.00
N ALA A 2 5.34 -5.36 -8.88
CA ALA A 2 5.24 -6.19 -7.68
C ALA A 2 5.06 -5.32 -6.44
N THR A 3 4.31 -5.82 -5.47
CA THR A 3 4.16 -5.20 -4.15
C THR A 3 4.84 -6.07 -3.12
N VAL A 4 5.66 -5.47 -2.27
CA VAL A 4 6.17 -6.07 -1.04
C VAL A 4 5.33 -5.51 0.11
N TRP A 5 4.58 -6.37 0.77
CA TRP A 5 3.74 -6.05 1.91
C TRP A 5 4.42 -6.59 3.17
N ILE A 6 4.85 -5.71 4.05
CA ILE A 6 5.62 -6.04 5.25
C ILE A 6 4.73 -5.83 6.47
N ALA A 7 4.55 -6.87 7.28
CA ALA A 7 3.81 -6.82 8.52
C ALA A 7 4.57 -5.98 9.55
N VAL A 8 4.02 -4.82 9.93
CA VAL A 8 4.55 -4.03 11.06
C VAL A 8 3.94 -4.54 12.36
N ASP A 9 2.64 -4.80 12.33
CA ASP A 9 1.93 -5.55 13.38
C ASP A 9 1.53 -6.92 12.84
N ARG A 10 1.18 -7.82 13.76
CA ARG A 10 0.62 -9.13 13.42
C ARG A 10 -0.64 -8.94 12.57
N ALA A 11 -0.75 -9.74 11.51
CA ALA A 11 -1.95 -9.81 10.68
C ALA A 11 -2.52 -11.21 10.72
N ASP A 12 -3.75 -11.34 11.21
CA ASP A 12 -4.48 -12.61 11.25
C ASP A 12 -5.95 -12.42 10.83
N LYS A 13 -6.72 -13.51 10.84
CA LYS A 13 -8.13 -13.45 10.42
C LYS A 13 -8.97 -12.52 11.29
N THR A 14 -8.59 -12.29 12.55
CA THR A 14 -9.37 -11.49 13.50
C THR A 14 -9.24 -10.00 13.22
N ASN A 15 -8.09 -9.56 12.70
CA ASN A 15 -7.78 -8.14 12.49
C ASN A 15 -7.68 -7.70 11.02
N GLY A 16 -8.23 -8.51 10.10
CA GLY A 16 -8.31 -8.16 8.68
C GLY A 16 -7.02 -8.41 7.91
N CYS A 17 -6.39 -9.58 8.11
CA CYS A 17 -5.28 -10.02 7.26
C CYS A 17 -5.64 -10.03 5.77
N LEU A 18 -4.60 -10.03 4.93
CA LEU A 18 -4.78 -10.05 3.48
C LEU A 18 -5.44 -11.36 3.05
N GLN A 19 -6.46 -11.25 2.20
CA GLN A 19 -7.09 -12.37 1.53
C GLN A 19 -6.67 -12.35 0.07
N ILE A 20 -6.31 -13.50 -0.47
CA ILE A 20 -5.86 -13.62 -1.86
C ILE A 20 -6.57 -14.76 -2.57
N LEU A 21 -6.63 -14.67 -3.90
CA LEU A 21 -6.93 -15.79 -4.78
C LEU A 21 -5.63 -16.24 -5.46
N PRO A 22 -4.90 -17.25 -4.94
CA PRO A 22 -3.63 -17.69 -5.51
C PRO A 22 -3.79 -18.09 -6.99
N GLY A 23 -2.85 -17.69 -7.82
CA GLY A 23 -2.90 -17.94 -9.27
C GLY A 23 -3.73 -16.95 -10.10
N SER A 24 -4.61 -16.15 -9.47
CA SER A 24 -5.47 -15.17 -10.19
C SER A 24 -4.70 -14.14 -11.03
N HIS A 25 -3.45 -13.83 -10.66
CA HIS A 25 -2.58 -12.95 -11.45
C HIS A 25 -2.31 -13.44 -12.88
N ARG A 26 -2.55 -14.73 -13.17
CA ARG A 26 -2.43 -15.33 -14.50
C ARG A 26 -3.65 -15.08 -15.39
N ALA A 27 -4.74 -14.56 -14.85
CA ALA A 27 -5.98 -14.28 -15.59
C ALA A 27 -5.93 -12.98 -16.43
N GLY A 28 -4.75 -12.35 -16.54
CA GLY A 28 -4.57 -11.08 -17.23
C GLY A 28 -4.90 -9.88 -16.33
N ARG A 29 -5.08 -8.71 -16.97
CA ARG A 29 -5.46 -7.48 -16.27
C ARG A 29 -6.97 -7.45 -16.06
N ILE A 30 -7.39 -7.16 -14.84
CA ILE A 30 -8.79 -6.91 -14.48
C ILE A 30 -8.93 -5.42 -14.25
N GLU A 31 -9.88 -4.80 -14.95
CA GLU A 31 -10.10 -3.37 -14.83
C GLU A 31 -10.77 -3.02 -13.50
N HIS A 32 -10.48 -1.81 -13.05
CA HIS A 32 -11.12 -1.26 -11.87
C HIS A 32 -12.49 -0.73 -12.26
N VAL A 33 -13.51 -1.13 -11.51
CA VAL A 33 -14.87 -0.61 -11.62
C VAL A 33 -15.25 0.10 -10.31
N LYS A 34 -16.19 1.04 -10.39
CA LYS A 34 -16.78 1.61 -9.18
C LYS A 34 -17.80 0.63 -8.61
N VAL A 35 -17.61 0.25 -7.35
CA VAL A 35 -18.55 -0.57 -6.57
C VAL A 35 -18.96 0.27 -5.36
N GLY A 36 -20.13 0.90 -5.46
CA GLY A 36 -20.53 1.95 -4.52
C GLY A 36 -19.52 3.10 -4.51
N GLU A 37 -19.07 3.49 -3.31
CA GLU A 37 -18.06 4.54 -3.11
C GLU A 37 -16.61 4.03 -3.21
N GLN A 38 -16.40 2.74 -3.49
CA GLN A 38 -15.08 2.13 -3.54
C GLN A 38 -14.71 1.78 -4.98
N THR A 39 -13.41 1.85 -5.28
CA THR A 39 -12.86 1.33 -6.53
C THR A 39 -12.43 -0.11 -6.27
N GLY A 40 -12.96 -1.06 -7.04
CA GLY A 40 -12.68 -2.49 -6.88
C GLY A 40 -12.41 -3.18 -8.21
N ALA A 41 -11.99 -4.44 -8.16
CA ALA A 41 -11.93 -5.30 -9.34
C ALA A 41 -13.37 -5.64 -9.79
N ASP A 42 -13.55 -5.86 -11.10
CA ASP A 42 -14.81 -6.33 -11.68
C ASP A 42 -15.38 -7.54 -10.91
N PRO A 43 -16.54 -7.40 -10.23
CA PRO A 43 -17.13 -8.44 -9.39
C PRO A 43 -17.39 -9.76 -10.13
N GLU A 44 -17.84 -9.69 -11.39
CA GLU A 44 -18.12 -10.91 -12.18
C GLU A 44 -16.83 -11.71 -12.36
N ARG A 45 -15.73 -11.03 -12.68
CA ARG A 45 -14.42 -11.68 -12.83
C ARG A 45 -13.90 -12.25 -11.52
N VAL A 46 -14.12 -11.55 -10.40
CA VAL A 46 -13.74 -12.05 -9.08
C VAL A 46 -14.52 -13.33 -8.75
N GLU A 47 -15.83 -13.35 -8.96
CA GLU A 47 -16.68 -14.53 -8.72
C GLU A 47 -16.27 -15.73 -9.58
N LEU A 48 -15.99 -15.51 -10.87
CA LEU A 48 -15.52 -16.56 -11.76
C LEU A 48 -14.16 -17.12 -11.32
N LEU A 49 -13.23 -16.25 -10.92
CA LEU A 49 -11.92 -16.68 -10.46
C LEU A 49 -11.97 -17.38 -9.10
N ALA A 50 -12.87 -16.97 -8.20
CA ALA A 50 -13.05 -17.62 -6.89
C ALA A 50 -13.51 -19.08 -7.01
N LYS A 51 -14.15 -19.47 -8.12
CA LYS A 51 -14.53 -20.87 -8.39
C LYS A 51 -13.33 -21.78 -8.67
N VAL A 52 -12.20 -21.22 -9.12
CA VAL A 52 -11.02 -21.99 -9.57
C VAL A 52 -9.73 -21.62 -8.82
N CYS A 53 -9.71 -20.49 -8.11
CA CYS A 53 -8.62 -20.03 -7.27
C CYS A 53 -9.12 -19.97 -5.81
N PRO A 54 -8.68 -20.88 -4.92
CA PRO A 54 -9.23 -20.96 -3.57
C PRO A 54 -8.87 -19.72 -2.73
N LEU A 55 -9.85 -19.18 -2.01
CA LEU A 55 -9.62 -18.06 -1.10
C LEU A 55 -8.64 -18.45 0.01
N THR A 56 -7.53 -17.71 0.10
CA THR A 56 -6.48 -17.94 1.08
C THR A 56 -6.28 -16.72 1.96
N TYR A 57 -6.26 -16.92 3.27
CA TYR A 57 -5.95 -15.89 4.26
C TYR A 57 -4.45 -15.91 4.55
N VAL A 58 -3.78 -14.80 4.33
CA VAL A 58 -2.34 -14.65 4.52
C VAL A 58 -2.11 -14.08 5.92
N GLN A 59 -1.83 -14.96 6.87
CA GLN A 59 -1.50 -14.59 8.24
C GLN A 59 0.01 -14.39 8.37
N LEU A 60 0.42 -13.30 8.99
CA LEU A 60 1.82 -12.86 9.04
C LEU A 60 2.13 -12.33 10.43
N ASP A 61 3.29 -12.71 10.97
CA ASP A 61 3.81 -12.15 12.21
C ASP A 61 4.63 -10.88 11.92
N PRO A 62 4.85 -10.00 12.92
CA PRO A 62 5.64 -8.78 12.72
C PRO A 62 7.02 -9.08 12.12
N GLY A 63 7.36 -8.38 11.03
CA GLY A 63 8.60 -8.57 10.27
C GLY A 63 8.47 -9.49 9.05
N ASP A 64 7.41 -10.31 8.97
CA ASP A 64 7.15 -11.10 7.78
C ASP A 64 6.82 -10.23 6.56
N ALA A 65 7.19 -10.71 5.38
CA ALA A 65 6.90 -10.02 4.12
C ALA A 65 6.24 -10.95 3.11
N MET A 66 5.17 -10.47 2.49
CA MET A 66 4.56 -11.08 1.32
C MET A 66 4.93 -10.28 0.08
N ILE A 67 5.41 -10.97 -0.95
CA ILE A 67 5.68 -10.38 -2.26
C ILE A 67 4.64 -10.91 -3.24
N PHE A 68 3.91 -10.03 -3.92
CA PHE A 68 2.89 -10.44 -4.89
C PHE A 68 2.83 -9.57 -6.14
N HIS A 69 2.34 -10.17 -7.22
CA HIS A 69 2.13 -9.53 -8.50
C HIS A 69 0.96 -8.53 -8.44
N CYS A 70 1.05 -7.42 -9.16
CA CYS A 70 0.00 -6.37 -9.15
C CYS A 70 -1.39 -6.83 -9.60
N ASN A 71 -1.48 -7.91 -10.38
CA ASN A 71 -2.76 -8.49 -10.82
C ASN A 71 -3.26 -9.61 -9.91
N LEU A 72 -2.55 -9.96 -8.83
CA LEU A 72 -3.08 -10.92 -7.87
C LEU A 72 -4.33 -10.30 -7.24
N LEU A 73 -5.49 -10.94 -7.38
CA LEU A 73 -6.69 -10.51 -6.68
C LEU A 73 -6.45 -10.66 -5.18
N HIS A 74 -6.56 -9.54 -4.48
CA HIS A 74 -6.39 -9.45 -3.04
C HIS A 74 -7.36 -8.43 -2.46
N ARG A 75 -7.74 -8.64 -1.20
CA ARG A 75 -8.53 -7.70 -0.41
C ARG A 75 -8.19 -7.83 1.07
N SER A 76 -8.64 -6.90 1.88
CA SER A 76 -8.66 -7.01 3.34
C SER A 76 -10.02 -6.57 3.83
N ASP A 77 -10.58 -7.31 4.77
CA ASP A 77 -11.87 -6.96 5.37
C ASP A 77 -11.67 -5.95 6.50
N GLN A 78 -12.79 -5.38 6.97
CA GLN A 78 -12.82 -4.50 8.12
C GLN A 78 -12.18 -5.18 9.35
N ASN A 79 -11.32 -4.45 10.06
CA ASN A 79 -10.76 -4.93 11.31
C ASN A 79 -11.80 -4.80 12.43
N HIS A 80 -12.24 -5.94 12.97
CA HIS A 80 -13.21 -6.01 14.07
C HIS A 80 -12.55 -6.33 15.43
N SER A 81 -11.23 -6.48 15.47
CA SER A 81 -10.48 -6.77 16.70
C SER A 81 -10.10 -5.49 17.45
N GLN A 82 -9.56 -5.66 18.66
CA GLN A 82 -8.92 -4.58 19.42
C GLN A 82 -7.46 -4.33 18.98
N ASN A 83 -6.92 -5.19 18.12
CA ASN A 83 -5.53 -5.13 17.69
C ASN A 83 -5.40 -4.35 16.39
N ARG A 84 -4.46 -3.41 16.34
CA ARG A 84 -4.09 -2.74 15.08
C ARG A 84 -3.42 -3.72 14.10
N ARG A 85 -3.41 -3.34 12.83
CA ARG A 85 -2.81 -4.11 11.73
C ARG A 85 -2.06 -3.18 10.77
N TRP A 86 -0.95 -2.60 11.22
CA TRP A 86 -0.12 -1.79 10.34
C TRP A 86 0.72 -2.64 9.39
N ALA A 87 0.87 -2.12 8.18
CA ALA A 87 1.67 -2.72 7.14
C ALA A 87 2.42 -1.64 6.39
N TYR A 88 3.64 -1.97 6.00
CA TYR A 88 4.46 -1.14 5.14
C TYR A 88 4.49 -1.73 3.74
N LEU A 89 4.03 -0.96 2.75
CA LEU A 89 3.95 -1.40 1.36
C LEU A 89 5.02 -0.71 0.53
N VAL A 90 5.78 -1.52 -0.21
CA VAL A 90 6.77 -1.04 -1.19
C VAL A 90 6.39 -1.60 -2.55
N CYS A 91 6.02 -0.71 -3.48
CA CYS A 91 5.61 -1.08 -4.83
C CYS A 91 6.77 -0.86 -5.81
N TYR A 92 7.10 -1.89 -6.57
CA TYR A 92 8.18 -1.88 -7.56
C TYR A 92 7.61 -1.96 -8.97
N ASN A 93 8.06 -1.02 -9.81
CA ASN A 93 7.82 -1.05 -11.24
C ASN A 93 9.14 -1.11 -12.02
N ARG A 94 9.13 -1.68 -13.22
CA ARG A 94 10.31 -1.65 -14.10
C ARG A 94 10.43 -0.25 -14.70
N ALA A 95 11.67 0.23 -14.87
CA ALA A 95 11.94 1.46 -15.61
C ALA A 95 11.35 1.45 -17.03
N SER A 96 11.33 0.27 -17.67
CA SER A 96 10.74 0.06 -18.99
C SER A 96 9.21 0.01 -19.01
N ASN A 97 8.55 0.06 -17.85
CA ASN A 97 7.09 0.06 -17.73
C ASN A 97 6.61 1.45 -17.29
N ASP A 98 7.13 2.48 -17.96
CA ASP A 98 6.75 3.87 -17.75
C ASP A 98 5.31 4.11 -18.29
N PRO A 99 4.42 4.79 -17.56
CA PRO A 99 3.07 5.06 -18.03
C PRO A 99 3.05 5.75 -19.40
N VAL A 100 2.26 5.20 -20.32
CA VAL A 100 2.07 5.76 -21.68
C VAL A 100 1.36 7.11 -21.64
N TYR A 101 0.38 7.26 -20.74
CA TYR A 101 -0.36 8.49 -20.54
C TYR A 101 0.13 9.23 -19.30
N LYS A 102 0.17 10.57 -19.37
CA LYS A 102 0.41 11.40 -18.19
C LYS A 102 -0.69 11.17 -17.17
N HIS A 103 -0.30 10.81 -15.95
CA HIS A 103 -1.21 10.52 -14.85
C HIS A 103 -0.62 11.06 -13.53
N HIS A 104 -1.41 11.08 -12.47
CA HIS A 104 -0.94 11.48 -11.14
C HIS A 104 -0.03 10.43 -10.46
N TYR A 105 0.12 9.24 -11.06
CA TYR A 105 1.08 8.24 -10.59
C TYR A 105 2.47 8.53 -11.13
N ALA A 106 3.49 8.18 -10.36
CA ALA A 106 4.87 8.49 -10.71
C ALA A 106 5.30 7.81 -12.03
N ASN A 107 5.78 8.62 -12.96
CA ASN A 107 6.58 8.16 -14.10
C ASN A 107 7.97 7.69 -13.64
N TYR A 108 8.66 6.95 -14.49
CA TYR A 108 10.03 6.59 -14.25
C TYR A 108 10.90 7.84 -14.09
N THR A 109 11.52 7.97 -12.92
CA THR A 109 12.55 8.98 -12.65
C THR A 109 13.90 8.29 -12.60
N PRO A 110 14.83 8.60 -13.52
CA PRO A 110 16.18 8.06 -13.48
C PRO A 110 16.86 8.36 -12.14
N LEU A 111 17.42 7.33 -11.51
CA LEU A 111 18.23 7.49 -10.32
C LEU A 111 19.67 7.83 -10.72
N ILE A 112 20.08 9.06 -10.42
CA ILE A 112 21.46 9.50 -10.61
C ILE A 112 22.26 9.03 -9.39
N LYS A 113 23.10 8.00 -9.56
CA LYS A 113 24.02 7.58 -8.52
C LYS A 113 25.03 8.69 -8.26
N VAL A 114 25.18 9.04 -6.99
CA VAL A 114 26.14 10.04 -6.53
C VAL A 114 27.08 9.42 -5.51
N GLN A 115 28.24 10.04 -5.28
CA GLN A 115 29.16 9.63 -4.24
C GLN A 115 28.53 9.78 -2.85
N ASN A 116 28.89 8.90 -1.91
CA ASN A 116 28.38 8.94 -0.52
C ASN A 116 28.59 10.30 0.16
N SER A 117 29.66 11.02 -0.21
CA SER A 117 29.94 12.37 0.29
C SER A 117 28.79 13.37 0.05
N ARG A 118 28.00 13.17 -1.01
CA ARG A 118 26.86 14.04 -1.35
C ARG A 118 25.77 14.08 -0.29
N ILE A 119 25.66 13.07 0.57
CA ILE A 119 24.73 13.08 1.71
C ILE A 119 25.00 14.30 2.62
N LYS A 120 26.27 14.69 2.80
CA LYS A 120 26.65 15.84 3.63
C LYS A 120 26.32 17.18 2.99
N GLU A 121 26.24 17.22 1.67
CA GLU A 121 25.96 18.43 0.87
C GLU A 121 24.46 18.62 0.60
N CYS A 122 23.67 17.55 0.73
CA CYS A 122 22.23 17.59 0.57
C CYS A 122 21.56 18.31 1.75
N GLY A 123 21.19 19.57 1.57
CA GLY A 123 20.32 20.28 2.51
C GLY A 123 18.92 19.64 2.59
N THR A 124 18.32 19.61 3.77
CA THR A 124 16.91 19.24 3.93
C THR A 124 16.02 20.44 3.55
N LYS A 125 15.10 20.26 2.59
CA LYS A 125 14.13 21.31 2.21
C LYS A 125 13.19 21.72 3.35
N THR A 126 13.07 20.89 4.38
CA THR A 126 12.28 21.17 5.57
C THR A 126 13.14 20.89 6.81
N PRO A 127 13.21 21.83 7.77
CA PRO A 127 13.86 21.56 9.05
C PRO A 127 13.28 20.30 9.70
N THR A 128 14.14 19.49 10.28
CA THR A 128 13.73 18.34 11.13
C THR A 128 13.46 18.77 12.57
N GLU A 129 13.72 20.04 12.88
CA GLU A 129 13.41 20.67 14.16
C GLU A 129 11.91 20.58 14.45
N GLY A 130 11.54 19.98 15.59
CA GLY A 130 10.14 19.73 15.97
C GLY A 130 9.47 18.52 15.32
N LYS A 131 10.12 17.81 14.37
CA LYS A 131 9.62 16.54 13.83
C LYS A 131 10.03 15.38 14.74
N LEU A 132 9.17 15.03 15.69
CA LEU A 132 9.35 13.82 16.50
C LEU A 132 9.01 12.57 15.68
N PHE A 133 9.69 11.46 15.95
CA PHE A 133 9.28 10.13 15.49
C PHE A 133 7.86 9.83 16.00
N SER A 134 7.06 9.03 15.28
CA SER A 134 5.70 8.68 15.73
C SER A 134 5.76 7.79 16.97
N HIS A 135 5.30 8.30 18.13
CA HIS A 135 5.33 7.57 19.41
C HIS A 135 4.00 6.81 19.72
N GLY A 136 3.19 6.51 18.70
CA GLY A 136 1.91 5.82 18.87
C GLY A 136 0.68 6.73 18.68
N PRO A 137 -0.54 6.24 18.97
CA PRO A 137 -1.77 6.90 18.55
C PRO A 137 -1.91 8.26 19.22
N LYS A 138 -2.13 9.30 18.40
CA LYS A 138 -2.43 10.66 18.86
C LYS A 138 -3.69 10.59 19.71
N ARG A 139 -3.54 10.76 21.03
CA ARG A 139 -4.66 11.18 21.88
C ARG A 139 -4.78 12.68 21.71
N GLU A 140 -5.94 13.08 21.18
CA GLU A 140 -6.41 14.45 20.98
C GLU A 140 -5.82 15.24 19.80
N ARG A 141 -6.67 16.14 19.32
CA ARG A 141 -6.77 16.66 17.94
C ARG A 141 -5.48 17.28 17.40
N ASP A 142 -5.21 17.00 16.14
CA ASP A 142 -4.05 17.48 15.38
C ASP A 142 -4.17 18.98 15.13
N SER A 143 -3.28 19.79 15.73
CA SER A 143 -3.23 21.25 15.55
C SER A 143 -2.97 21.71 14.12
N ALA A 144 -2.58 20.78 13.23
CA ALA A 144 -2.48 21.02 11.80
C ALA A 144 -3.84 21.27 11.12
N ILE A 145 -4.95 20.76 11.68
CA ILE A 145 -6.31 20.99 11.15
C ILE A 145 -6.80 22.40 11.51
N GLU A 146 -6.49 22.91 12.71
CA GLU A 146 -6.85 24.27 13.15
C GLU A 146 -6.22 25.39 12.31
N VAL A 147 -5.06 25.13 11.70
CA VAL A 147 -4.38 26.13 10.85
C VAL A 147 -5.03 26.26 9.47
N LEU A 148 -5.70 25.21 8.99
CA LEU A 148 -6.39 25.23 7.69
C LEU A 148 -7.76 25.94 7.77
N GLU A 149 -8.46 25.87 8.90
CA GLU A 149 -9.78 26.50 9.08
C GLU A 149 -9.70 28.00 9.41
N ARG A 150 -8.53 28.54 9.78
CA ARG A 150 -8.32 29.98 10.02
C ARG A 150 -8.02 30.81 8.77
N LYS A 151 -8.18 30.23 7.57
CA LYS A 151 -8.02 30.92 6.28
C LYS A 151 -9.22 30.69 5.33
N ALA A 152 -10.43 30.73 5.89
CA ALA A 152 -11.66 31.01 5.16
C ALA A 152 -12.19 32.38 5.59
#